data_AF-A0A955Y6A3-F1
#
_entry.id   AF-A0A955Y6A3-F1
#
_cell.length_a   1.000
_cell.length_b   1.000
_cell.length_c   1.000
_cell.angle_alpha   90.00
_cell.angle_beta   90.00
_cell.angle_gamma   90.00
#
_symmetry.space_group_name_H-M   'P 1'
#
loop_
_entity.id
_entity.type
_entity.pdbx_description
1 polymer ?
#
loop_
_entity_poly.entity_id
_entity_poly.type
_entity_poly.pdbx_seq_one_letter_code
_entity_poly.pdbx_strand_id
1 'polypeptide(L)'
;GLASPETEVHFARNGARGLLLSRRGGRWLTGPVDVDRPGKDSWRHRKAGASVVALVTPTRVCVVHELGEQPQPTLIEVCRSLGPCDVVLVEGWRDGDHPRLEVAEGQVTPRVGRDGGPWSRDDLDAIADFVDAWVEDDRESQGACGA
;
A
#
# COMPACT_ATOMS: atom_id res chain seq x y z
N GLY A 1 7.72 26.49 -10.35
CA GLY A 1 6.57 26.44 -9.44
C GLY A 1 6.53 25.06 -8.85
N LEU A 2 6.82 24.94 -7.56
CA LEU A 2 6.87 23.68 -6.84
C LEU A 2 5.43 23.21 -6.61
N ALA A 3 5.06 22.06 -7.17
CA ALA A 3 3.83 21.38 -6.76
C ALA A 3 3.97 21.05 -5.27
N SER A 4 3.00 21.49 -4.46
CA SER A 4 2.83 21.03 -3.09
C SER A 4 2.76 19.50 -3.10
N PRO A 5 3.47 18.77 -2.23
CA PRO A 5 3.41 17.31 -2.21
C PRO A 5 2.12 16.88 -1.51
N GLU A 6 1.04 16.77 -2.28
CA GLU A 6 -0.15 16.04 -1.84
C GLU A 6 0.30 14.60 -1.55
N THR A 7 0.20 14.21 -0.27
CA THR A 7 0.49 12.86 0.16
C THR A 7 -0.86 12.18 0.36
N GLU A 8 -1.13 11.14 -0.41
CA GLU A 8 -2.37 10.39 -0.34
C GLU A 8 -2.10 9.04 0.33
N VAL A 9 -2.93 8.69 1.31
CA VAL A 9 -2.92 7.38 1.95
C VAL A 9 -4.18 6.62 1.53
N HIS A 10 -4.04 5.51 0.83
CA HIS A 10 -5.13 4.67 0.38
C HIS A 10 -5.23 3.41 1.23
N PHE A 11 -6.42 2.83 1.29
CA PHE A 11 -6.69 1.64 2.10
C PHE A 11 -7.08 0.50 1.18
N ALA A 12 -6.48 -0.68 1.37
CA ALA A 12 -6.87 -1.89 0.67
C ALA A 12 -6.95 -3.09 1.64
N ARG A 13 -7.75 -4.11 1.32
CA ARG A 13 -8.12 -5.20 2.24
C ARG A 13 -7.26 -6.45 2.08
N ASN A 14 -7.03 -7.18 3.18
CA ASN A 14 -6.91 -8.65 3.27
C ASN A 14 -7.02 -9.31 4.70
N GLY A 15 -7.61 -8.80 5.78
CA GLY A 15 -7.87 -9.58 7.04
C GLY A 15 -6.78 -10.07 8.08
N ALA A 16 -5.54 -9.57 8.21
CA ALA A 16 -4.74 -9.45 9.49
C ALA A 16 -3.44 -8.56 9.47
N ARG A 17 -3.40 -7.38 10.14
CA ARG A 17 -2.26 -6.41 10.34
C ARG A 17 -1.69 -5.60 9.15
N GLY A 18 -1.40 -4.32 9.45
CA GLY A 18 -1.07 -3.22 8.53
C GLY A 18 0.21 -3.38 7.71
N LEU A 19 0.08 -3.20 6.40
CA LEU A 19 1.20 -3.11 5.46
C LEU A 19 1.17 -1.76 4.76
N LEU A 20 2.29 -1.04 4.74
CA LEU A 20 2.47 0.17 3.96
C LEU A 20 2.99 -0.18 2.55
N LEU A 21 2.17 0.00 1.53
CA LEU A 21 2.54 -0.04 0.12
C LEU A 21 2.83 1.39 -0.37
N SER A 22 4.09 1.83 -0.37
CA SER A 22 4.41 3.14 -0.94
C SER A 22 4.66 3.03 -2.45
N ARG A 23 3.80 3.64 -3.26
CA ARG A 23 4.04 3.97 -4.68
C ARG A 23 4.19 5.48 -4.79
N ARG A 24 5.42 6.00 -4.71
CA ARG A 24 5.63 7.42 -5.05
C ARG A 24 5.65 7.62 -6.56
N GLY A 25 4.53 8.07 -7.11
CA GLY A 25 4.45 8.63 -8.46
C GLY A 25 5.15 9.99 -8.55
N GLY A 26 6.48 9.99 -8.69
CA GLY A 26 7.33 11.17 -8.89
C GLY A 26 8.72 10.80 -9.39
N ARG A 27 9.48 11.78 -9.91
CA ARG A 27 10.79 11.70 -10.63
C ARG A 27 11.93 10.91 -9.94
N TRP A 28 11.70 10.34 -8.76
CA TRP A 28 12.74 9.82 -7.85
C TRP A 28 12.75 8.29 -7.71
N LEU A 29 11.79 7.55 -8.29
CA LEU A 29 11.74 6.08 -8.29
C LEU A 29 11.37 5.50 -9.67
N THR A 30 11.79 6.13 -10.77
CA THR A 30 11.66 5.55 -12.11
C THR A 30 12.75 4.53 -12.45
N GLY A 31 13.69 4.30 -11.52
CA GLY A 31 14.76 3.32 -11.64
C GLY A 31 14.44 2.01 -10.93
N PRO A 32 15.15 0.91 -11.26
CA PRO A 32 14.96 -0.36 -10.59
C PRO A 32 15.27 -0.23 -9.09
N VAL A 33 14.36 -0.76 -8.26
CA VAL A 33 14.58 -0.92 -6.82
C VAL A 33 15.12 -2.32 -6.62
N ASP A 34 16.31 -2.44 -6.02
CA ASP A 34 16.90 -3.73 -5.69
C ASP A 34 16.87 -3.96 -4.19
N VAL A 35 16.34 -5.13 -3.79
CA VAL A 35 16.30 -5.59 -2.40
C VAL A 35 17.66 -6.15 -1.98
N ASP A 36 18.54 -6.48 -2.93
CA ASP A 36 19.83 -7.06 -2.63
C ASP A 36 20.99 -6.52 -3.50
N ARG A 37 22.23 -6.83 -3.12
CA ARG A 37 23.43 -6.36 -3.83
C ARG A 37 23.88 -7.34 -4.92
N PRO A 38 24.50 -6.84 -6.01
CA PRO A 38 25.12 -7.69 -7.02
C PRO A 38 26.09 -8.71 -6.43
N GLY A 39 26.03 -9.95 -6.94
CA GLY A 39 26.95 -11.03 -6.57
C GLY A 39 26.43 -12.01 -5.50
N LYS A 40 25.34 -11.70 -4.81
CA LYS A 40 24.64 -12.68 -3.96
C LYS A 40 23.80 -13.65 -4.79
N ASP A 41 23.49 -14.81 -4.21
CA ASP A 41 22.76 -15.86 -4.92
C ASP A 41 21.34 -15.43 -5.31
N SER A 42 20.63 -14.74 -4.41
CA SER A 42 19.35 -14.07 -4.69
C SER A 42 19.40 -13.15 -5.92
N TRP A 43 20.47 -12.36 -6.07
CA TRP A 43 20.68 -11.50 -7.24
C TRP A 43 20.98 -12.32 -8.50
N ARG A 44 21.83 -13.35 -8.39
CA ARG A 44 22.16 -14.23 -9.52
C ARG A 44 20.94 -14.99 -10.03
N HIS A 45 20.08 -15.49 -9.13
CA HIS A 45 18.85 -16.18 -9.49
C HIS A 45 17.86 -15.28 -10.24
N ARG A 46 17.66 -14.03 -9.77
CA ARG A 46 16.84 -13.05 -10.51
C ARG A 46 17.41 -12.75 -11.89
N LYS A 47 18.73 -12.49 -11.97
CA LYS A 47 19.41 -12.25 -13.27
C LYS A 47 19.38 -13.44 -14.21
N ALA A 48 19.25 -14.66 -13.68
CA ALA A 48 19.09 -15.88 -14.46
C ALA A 48 17.64 -16.11 -14.94
N GLY A 49 16.69 -15.24 -14.59
CA GLY A 49 15.31 -15.29 -15.07
C GLY A 49 14.30 -15.86 -14.07
N ALA A 50 14.65 -16.00 -12.79
CA ALA A 50 13.66 -16.35 -11.78
C ALA A 50 12.60 -15.24 -11.67
N SER A 51 11.33 -15.58 -11.94
CA SER A 51 10.20 -14.64 -11.86
C SER A 51 9.83 -14.26 -10.42
N VAL A 52 10.17 -15.14 -9.46
CA VAL A 52 9.97 -14.89 -8.03
C VAL A 52 11.20 -15.36 -7.27
N VAL A 53 11.72 -14.50 -6.38
CA VAL A 53 12.82 -14.86 -5.47
C VAL A 53 12.46 -14.42 -4.05
N ALA A 54 12.62 -15.33 -3.10
CA ALA A 54 12.42 -15.07 -1.68
C ALA A 54 13.76 -15.10 -0.93
N LEU A 55 14.00 -14.07 -0.11
CA LEU A 55 15.07 -14.04 0.88
C LEU A 55 14.45 -14.33 2.24
N VAL A 56 14.84 -15.45 2.85
CA VAL A 56 14.33 -15.90 4.15
C VAL A 56 15.46 -15.83 5.17
N THR A 57 15.22 -15.11 6.27
CA THR A 57 16.12 -15.05 7.43
C THR A 57 15.33 -15.42 8.69
N PRO A 58 15.99 -15.67 9.84
CA PRO A 58 15.29 -15.94 11.10
C PRO A 58 14.35 -14.82 11.56
N THR A 59 14.49 -13.60 11.05
CA THR A 59 13.74 -12.42 11.49
C THR A 59 12.92 -11.76 10.39
N ARG A 60 13.05 -12.21 9.13
CA ARG A 60 12.50 -11.50 7.97
C ARG A 60 12.33 -12.41 6.76
N VAL A 61 11.25 -12.17 6.02
CA VAL A 61 11.10 -12.63 4.64
C VAL A 61 10.96 -11.43 3.71
N CYS A 62 11.70 -11.41 2.60
CA CYS A 62 11.47 -10.49 1.48
C CYS A 62 11.14 -11.30 0.24
N VAL A 63 10.01 -11.00 -0.41
CA VAL A 63 9.62 -11.61 -1.69
C VAL A 63 9.72 -10.55 -2.78
N VAL A 64 10.42 -10.89 -3.87
CA VAL A 64 10.56 -10.04 -5.05
C VAL A 64 9.89 -10.73 -6.23
N HIS A 65 8.96 -10.03 -6.86
CA HIS A 65 8.33 -10.42 -8.12
C HIS A 65 8.96 -9.61 -9.25
N GLU A 66 9.64 -10.29 -10.18
CA GLU A 66 10.17 -9.66 -11.39
C GLU A 66 9.03 -9.55 -12.41
N LEU A 67 8.66 -8.32 -12.80
CA LEU A 67 7.57 -8.09 -13.75
C LEU A 67 7.97 -8.43 -15.20
N GLY A 68 9.25 -8.31 -15.56
CA GLY A 68 9.70 -8.54 -16.93
C GLY A 68 8.95 -7.63 -17.92
N GLU A 69 8.31 -8.23 -18.93
CA GLU A 69 7.45 -7.53 -19.90
C GLU A 69 5.97 -7.48 -19.50
N GLN A 70 5.60 -8.01 -18.32
CA GLN A 70 4.23 -7.96 -17.83
C GLN A 70 3.82 -6.52 -17.50
N PRO A 71 2.54 -6.17 -17.68
CA PRO A 71 2.04 -4.88 -17.24
C PRO A 71 2.22 -4.70 -15.72
N GLN A 72 2.27 -3.44 -15.29
CA GLN A 72 2.28 -3.13 -13.87
C GLN A 72 1.01 -3.69 -13.21
N PRO A 73 1.11 -4.41 -12.07
CA PRO A 73 -0.06 -4.94 -11.39
C PRO A 73 -0.93 -3.81 -10.85
N THR A 74 -2.24 -4.02 -10.86
CA THR A 74 -3.23 -3.17 -10.21
C THR A 74 -3.06 -3.23 -8.68
N LEU A 75 -3.61 -2.25 -7.95
CA LEU A 75 -3.56 -2.25 -6.49
C LEU A 75 -4.17 -3.54 -5.91
N ILE A 76 -5.30 -3.98 -6.47
CA ILE A 76 -5.99 -5.20 -6.01
C ILE A 76 -5.11 -6.43 -6.21
N GLU A 77 -4.41 -6.56 -7.34
CA GLU A 77 -3.49 -7.67 -7.59
C GLU A 77 -2.31 -7.66 -6.63
N VAL A 78 -1.76 -6.47 -6.33
CA VAL A 78 -0.72 -6.33 -5.31
C VAL A 78 -1.25 -6.74 -3.94
N CYS A 79 -2.42 -6.26 -3.52
CA CYS A 79 -2.98 -6.61 -2.20
C CYS A 79 -3.25 -8.11 -2.04
N ARG A 80 -3.66 -8.80 -3.11
CA ARG A 80 -3.85 -10.25 -3.09
C ARG A 80 -2.54 -11.02 -2.87
N SER A 81 -1.38 -10.48 -3.25
CA SER A 81 -0.09 -11.15 -3.07
C SER A 81 0.48 -11.03 -1.64
N LEU A 82 -0.04 -10.10 -0.84
CA LEU A 82 0.50 -9.74 0.48
C LEU A 82 0.11 -10.74 1.58
N GLY A 83 -0.75 -11.72 1.28
CA GLY A 83 -1.34 -12.60 2.28
C GLY A 83 -2.33 -11.84 3.17
N PRO A 84 -2.92 -12.49 4.19
CA PRO A 84 -3.99 -11.88 4.96
C PRO A 84 -3.52 -10.64 5.79
N CYS A 85 -4.09 -9.45 5.57
CA CYS A 85 -3.81 -8.09 6.12
C CYS A 85 -5.08 -7.23 6.43
N ASP A 86 -5.39 -6.85 7.68
CA ASP A 86 -6.72 -6.27 8.04
C ASP A 86 -6.99 -4.99 7.25
N VAL A 87 -5.91 -4.24 7.11
CA VAL A 87 -5.81 -3.01 6.37
C VAL A 87 -4.45 -2.99 5.69
N VAL A 88 -4.41 -2.50 4.47
CA VAL A 88 -3.20 -2.19 3.71
C VAL A 88 -3.22 -0.69 3.51
N LEU A 89 -2.27 0.00 4.11
CA LEU A 89 -2.05 1.43 3.89
C LEU A 89 -1.23 1.57 2.62
N VAL A 90 -1.55 2.51 1.76
CA VAL A 90 -0.90 2.70 0.47
C VAL A 90 -0.52 4.16 0.34
N GLU A 91 0.72 4.51 0.07
CA GLU A 91 1.11 5.90 -0.14
C GLU A 91 1.24 6.17 -1.65
N GLY A 92 0.55 7.17 -2.19
CA GLY A 92 0.77 7.69 -3.55
C GLY A 92 0.19 6.89 -4.71
N TRP A 93 -0.81 6.04 -4.45
CA TRP A 93 -1.57 5.32 -5.48
C TRP A 93 -2.81 6.10 -5.93
N ARG A 94 -2.61 7.13 -6.75
CA ARG A 94 -3.70 8.02 -7.18
C ARG A 94 -4.76 7.36 -8.07
N ASP A 95 -4.40 6.29 -8.77
CA ASP A 95 -5.25 5.67 -9.79
C ASP A 95 -6.19 4.62 -9.19
N GLY A 96 -7.50 4.84 -9.26
CA GLY A 96 -8.52 3.85 -8.91
C GLY A 96 -9.61 4.40 -8.01
N ASP A 97 -10.68 3.62 -7.86
CA ASP A 97 -11.81 3.93 -6.98
C ASP A 97 -11.66 3.15 -5.67
N HIS A 98 -10.75 3.63 -4.82
CA HIS A 98 -10.52 3.07 -3.49
C HIS A 98 -10.56 4.15 -2.40
N PRO A 99 -10.98 3.79 -1.18
CA PRO A 99 -10.92 4.66 -0.02
C PRO A 99 -9.55 5.30 0.16
N ARG A 100 -9.51 6.63 0.38
CA ARG A 100 -8.27 7.36 0.66
C ARG A 100 -8.46 8.51 1.64
N LEU A 101 -7.41 8.79 2.40
CA LEU A 101 -7.20 10.04 3.11
C LEU A 101 -6.28 10.92 2.25
N GLU A 102 -6.76 12.10 1.87
CA GLU A 102 -5.96 13.11 1.18
C GLU A 102 -5.31 14.03 2.22
N VAL A 103 -3.98 14.15 2.18
CA VAL A 103 -3.21 15.07 3.01
C VAL A 103 -2.73 16.23 2.15
N ALA A 104 -3.30 17.41 2.36
CA ALA A 104 -3.00 18.64 1.64
C ALA A 104 -2.81 19.81 2.61
N GLU A 105 -1.71 20.57 2.46
CA GLU A 105 -1.43 21.79 3.25
C GLU A 105 -1.49 21.61 4.78
N GLY A 106 -1.19 20.41 5.27
CA GLY A 106 -1.25 20.07 6.71
C GLY A 106 -2.63 19.63 7.21
N GLN A 107 -3.61 19.57 6.30
CA GLN A 107 -4.95 19.06 6.55
C GLN A 107 -5.12 17.66 5.99
N VAL A 108 -5.87 16.81 6.69
CA VAL A 108 -6.25 15.46 6.29
C VAL A 108 -7.75 15.41 6.05
N THR A 109 -8.17 14.90 4.90
CA THR A 109 -9.59 14.79 4.53
C THR A 109 -9.91 13.40 3.98
N PRO A 110 -10.98 12.74 4.44
CA PRO A 110 -11.41 11.48 3.87
C PRO A 110 -12.11 11.71 2.53
N ARG A 111 -11.75 10.90 1.53
CA ARG A 111 -12.43 10.77 0.24
C ARG A 111 -13.06 9.41 0.12
N VAL A 112 -13.87 9.08 1.11
CA VAL A 112 -14.64 7.84 1.21
C VAL A 112 -16.01 8.21 1.73
N GLY A 113 -17.05 7.44 1.38
CA GLY A 113 -18.47 7.73 1.65
C GLY A 113 -18.90 7.75 3.13
N ARG A 114 -18.21 8.52 3.97
CA ARG A 114 -18.57 8.86 5.35
C ARG A 114 -18.16 10.29 5.66
N ASP A 115 -18.92 10.89 6.58
CA ASP A 115 -18.56 12.14 7.21
C ASP A 115 -17.37 11.92 8.16
N GLY A 116 -16.36 12.78 8.06
CA GLY A 116 -15.15 12.79 8.87
C GLY A 116 -14.22 13.92 8.42
N GLY A 117 -13.40 14.45 9.33
CA GLY A 117 -12.48 15.56 9.05
C GLY A 117 -13.17 16.82 8.49
N PRO A 118 -12.42 17.91 8.20
CA PRO A 118 -10.96 17.95 8.11
C PRO A 118 -10.25 17.84 9.45
N TRP A 119 -9.16 17.08 9.48
CA TRP A 119 -8.24 17.01 10.62
C TRP A 119 -6.94 17.73 10.30
N SER A 120 -6.21 18.18 11.32
CA SER A 120 -4.78 18.46 11.19
C SER A 120 -4.02 17.15 10.98
N ARG A 121 -2.86 17.20 10.33
CA ARG A 121 -1.91 16.08 10.23
C ARG A 121 -1.45 15.55 11.60
N ASP A 122 -1.57 16.38 12.64
CA ASP A 122 -1.12 16.06 13.99
C ASP A 122 -2.24 15.40 14.83
N ASP A 123 -3.47 15.34 14.32
CA ASP A 123 -4.63 14.70 14.99
C ASP A 123 -4.60 13.17 14.79
N LEU A 124 -3.47 12.54 15.14
CA LEU A 124 -3.20 11.12 14.85
C LEU A 124 -4.23 10.18 15.47
N ASP A 125 -4.70 10.46 16.69
CA ASP A 125 -5.68 9.62 17.38
C ASP A 125 -7.03 9.65 16.65
N ALA A 126 -7.49 10.84 16.23
CA ALA A 126 -8.75 10.97 15.49
C ALA A 126 -8.68 10.32 14.10
N ILE A 127 -7.52 10.38 13.45
CA ILE A 127 -7.28 9.70 12.17
C ILE A 127 -7.28 8.18 12.38
N ALA A 128 -6.64 7.68 13.44
CA ALA A 128 -6.61 6.25 13.76
C ALA A 128 -8.02 5.71 14.08
N ASP A 129 -8.77 6.40 14.93
CA ASP A 129 -10.15 6.04 15.28
C ASP A 129 -11.06 5.98 14.04
N PHE A 130 -10.88 6.93 13.11
CA PHE A 130 -11.62 6.91 11.84
C PHE A 130 -11.27 5.68 11.00
N VAL A 131 -9.99 5.31 10.91
CA VAL A 131 -9.54 4.14 10.16
C VAL A 131 -10.08 2.86 10.79
N ASP A 132 -10.01 2.73 12.11
CA ASP A 132 -10.49 1.56 12.83
C ASP A 132 -12.00 1.38 12.67
N ALA A 133 -12.78 2.46 12.83
CA ALA A 133 -14.23 2.42 12.58
C ALA A 133 -14.53 2.03 11.13
N TRP A 134 -13.82 2.62 10.16
CA TRP A 134 -13.98 2.25 8.75
C TRP A 134 -13.71 0.76 8.50
N VAL A 135 -12.66 0.19 9.13
CA VAL A 135 -12.34 -1.25 9.02
C VAL A 135 -13.45 -2.12 9.62
N GLU A 136 -14.01 -1.75 10.76
CA GLU A 136 -15.07 -2.52 11.42
C GLU A 136 -16.36 -2.56 10.59
N ASP A 137 -16.83 -1.41 10.13
CA ASP A 137 -18.05 -1.32 9.31
C ASP A 137 -17.93 -2.03 7.96
N ASP A 138 -16.74 -1.97 7.38
CA ASP A 138 -16.42 -2.66 6.14
C ASP A 138 -16.49 -4.19 6.31
N ARG A 139 -16.02 -4.70 7.46
CA ARG A 139 -16.16 -6.12 7.83
C ARG A 139 -17.62 -6.53 7.99
N GLU A 140 -18.43 -5.73 8.67
CA GLU A 140 -19.87 -6.02 8.86
C GLU A 140 -20.62 -6.05 7.53
N SER A 141 -20.34 -5.09 6.65
CA SER A 141 -20.95 -5.00 5.31
C SER A 141 -20.62 -6.21 4.42
N GLN A 142 -19.43 -6.79 4.56
CA GLN A 142 -19.02 -8.00 3.86
C GLN A 142 -19.63 -9.28 4.46
N GLY A 143 -19.72 -9.36 5.79
CA GLY A 143 -20.35 -10.48 6.50
C GLY A 143 -21.85 -10.59 6.23
N ALA A 144 -22.55 -9.46 6.11
CA ALA A 144 -23.97 -9.40 5.76
C ALA A 144 -24.26 -9.81 4.31
N CYS A 145 -23.30 -9.66 3.39
CA CYS A 145 -23.43 -10.05 1.99
C CYS A 145 -23.09 -11.54 1.74
N GLY A 146 -22.56 -12.24 2.75
CA GLY A 146 -22.11 -13.62 2.68
C GLY A 146 -22.96 -14.64 3.46
N ALA A 147 -24.13 -14.24 3.97
CA ALA A 147 -25.06 -15.10 4.74
C ALA A 147 -26.36 -15.39 3.97
#